data_AF-A0A2N8LBB9-F1
#
_entry.id   AF-A0A2N8LBB9-F1
#
_cell.length_a   1.000
_cell.length_b   1.000
_cell.length_c   1.000
_cell.angle_alpha   90.00
_cell.angle_beta   90.00
_cell.angle_gamma   90.00
#
_symmetry.space_group_name_H-M   'P 1'
#
loop_
_entity.id
_entity.type
_entity.pdbx_description
1 polymer ?
#
loop_
_entity_poly.entity_id
_entity_poly.type
_entity_poly.pdbx_seq_one_letter_code
_entity_poly.pdbx_strand_id
1 'polypeptide(L)'
;MYLLYMKPGKKRSGEYMEHKIIASYSSLCIELEDLMNVVELGQEDGAPNKMAATLNIVGMALKGIISEHQDNIKMMNEHKKEF
;
A
#
# COMPACT_ATOMS: atom_id res chain seq x y z
N MET A 1 4.81 -19.95 -4.90
CA MET A 1 4.28 -21.09 -5.67
C MET A 1 2.88 -21.45 -5.15
N TYR A 2 1.85 -20.69 -5.55
CA TYR A 2 0.44 -21.06 -5.42
C TYR A 2 -0.32 -20.40 -6.57
N LEU A 3 -0.11 -20.93 -7.77
CA LEU A 3 -0.92 -20.62 -8.94
C LEU A 3 -1.55 -21.94 -9.38
N LEU A 4 -2.71 -22.25 -8.80
CA LEU A 4 -3.55 -23.35 -9.26
C LEU A 4 -4.72 -22.76 -10.05
N TYR A 5 -4.61 -22.91 -11.38
CA TYR A 5 -5.65 -23.13 -12.37
C TYR A 5 -7.07 -22.68 -11.99
N MET A 6 -7.56 -21.60 -12.60
CA MET A 6 -8.99 -21.37 -12.77
C MET A 6 -9.33 -21.11 -14.24
N LYS A 7 -10.32 -21.86 -14.74
CA LYS A 7 -10.90 -21.75 -16.09
C LYS A 7 -11.44 -20.33 -16.35
N PRO A 8 -11.40 -19.84 -17.60
CA PRO A 8 -12.00 -18.57 -17.97
C PRO A 8 -13.53 -18.73 -18.02
N GLY A 9 -14.22 -18.32 -16.95
CA GLY A 9 -15.68 -18.29 -16.95
C GLY A 9 -16.27 -18.15 -15.55
N LYS A 10 -16.81 -16.95 -15.27
CA LYS A 10 -17.50 -16.53 -14.04
C LYS A 10 -16.64 -16.49 -12.77
N LYS A 11 -15.99 -15.34 -12.53
CA LYS A 11 -15.50 -14.97 -11.19
C LYS A 11 -16.70 -14.77 -10.27
N ARG A 12 -16.73 -15.45 -9.12
CA ARG A 12 -17.68 -15.13 -8.04
C ARG A 12 -17.33 -13.73 -7.51
N SER A 13 -18.33 -12.91 -7.21
CA SER A 13 -18.13 -11.53 -6.73
C SER A 13 -17.17 -11.42 -5.53
N GLY A 14 -17.11 -12.46 -4.69
CA GLY A 14 -16.16 -12.57 -3.58
C GLY A 14 -14.70 -12.68 -4.00
N GLU A 15 -14.38 -13.52 -4.98
CA GLU A 15 -13.00 -13.73 -5.46
C GLU A 15 -12.42 -12.44 -6.08
N TYR A 16 -13.27 -11.66 -6.78
CA TYR A 16 -12.85 -10.39 -7.37
C TYR A 16 -12.50 -9.33 -6.30
N MET A 17 -13.24 -9.30 -5.19
CA MET A 17 -12.93 -8.41 -4.06
C MET A 17 -11.66 -8.84 -3.32
N GLU A 18 -11.46 -10.14 -3.09
CA GLU A 18 -10.24 -10.67 -2.48
C GLU A 18 -8.99 -10.32 -3.31
N HIS A 19 -9.06 -10.46 -4.63
CA HIS A 19 -7.96 -10.06 -5.52
C HIS A 19 -7.64 -8.57 -5.45
N LYS A 20 -8.66 -7.70 -5.39
CA LYS A 20 -8.45 -6.25 -5.22
C LYS A 20 -7.80 -5.92 -3.89
N ILE A 21 -8.26 -6.56 -2.81
CA ILE A 21 -7.69 -6.39 -1.47
C ILE A 21 -6.22 -6.80 -1.47
N ILE A 22 -5.90 -7.99 -1.98
CA ILE A 22 -4.54 -8.51 -2.03
C ILE A 22 -3.63 -7.60 -2.87
N ALA A 23 -4.11 -7.11 -4.00
CA ALA A 23 -3.35 -6.18 -4.85
C ALA A 23 -3.07 -4.85 -4.14
N SER A 24 -4.07 -4.26 -3.46
CA SER A 24 -3.89 -3.03 -2.69
C SER A 24 -2.91 -3.21 -1.52
N TYR A 25 -2.97 -4.33 -0.80
CA TYR A 25 -1.99 -4.63 0.26
C TYR A 25 -0.58 -4.84 -0.30
N SER A 26 -0.46 -5.44 -1.48
CA SER A 26 0.83 -5.64 -2.13
C SER A 26 1.47 -4.31 -2.56
N SER A 27 0.68 -3.34 -3.05
CA SER A 27 1.17 -1.98 -3.35
C SER A 27 1.68 -1.28 -2.09
N LEU A 28 0.90 -1.35 -1.00
CA LEU A 28 1.29 -0.75 0.29
C LEU A 28 2.63 -1.28 0.79
N CYS A 29 2.87 -2.60 0.67
CA CYS A 29 4.14 -3.20 1.08
C CYS A 29 5.33 -2.63 0.31
N ILE A 30 5.20 -2.43 -1.01
CA ILE A 30 6.26 -1.85 -1.85
C ILE A 30 6.52 -0.39 -1.45
N GLU A 31 5.46 0.40 -1.29
CA GLU A 31 5.57 1.81 -0.91
C GLU A 31 6.23 2.00 0.46
N LEU A 32 5.95 1.10 1.41
CA LEU A 32 6.59 1.12 2.73
C LEU A 32 8.06 0.69 2.68
N GLU A 33 8.42 -0.27 1.83
CA GLU A 33 9.80 -0.70 1.62
C GLU A 33 10.65 0.43 1.02
N ASP A 34 10.11 1.17 0.05
CA ASP A 34 10.77 2.35 -0.52
C ASP A 34 11.04 3.42 0.55
N LEU A 35 10.10 3.63 1.47
CA LEU A 35 10.30 4.57 2.58
C LEU A 35 11.35 4.11 3.58
N MET A 36 11.43 2.80 3.85
CA MET A 36 12.50 2.25 4.69
C MET A 36 13.88 2.49 4.06
N ASN A 37 14.02 2.24 2.76
CA ASN A 37 15.27 2.49 2.04
C ASN A 37 15.71 3.97 2.14
N VAL A 38 14.76 4.91 2.05
CA VAL A 38 15.04 6.35 2.20
C VAL A 38 15.52 6.69 3.62
N VAL A 39 14.93 6.08 4.66
CA VAL A 39 15.39 6.25 6.05
C VAL A 39 16.79 5.69 6.24
N GLU A 40 17.07 4.51 5.71
CA GLU A 40 18.39 3.86 5.80
C GLU A 40 19.49 4.73 5.15
N LEU A 41 19.23 5.27 3.95
CA LEU A 41 20.14 6.22 3.29
C LEU A 41 20.40 7.47 4.13
N GLY A 42 19.36 7.99 4.81
CA GLY A 42 19.50 9.13 5.72
C GLY A 42 20.32 8.81 6.98
N GLN A 43 20.25 7.57 7.47
CA GLN A 43 21.02 7.10 8.62
C GLN A 43 22.50 6.88 8.28
N GLU A 44 22.79 6.34 7.09
CA GLU A 44 24.17 6.13 6.61
C GLU A 44 24.96 7.44 6.49
N ASP A 45 24.30 8.54 6.12
CA ASP A 45 24.93 9.87 6.03
C ASP A 45 25.30 10.44 7.41
N GLY A 46 24.62 10.01 8.49
CA GLY A 46 24.94 10.34 9.89
C GLY A 46 24.75 11.82 10.31
N ALA A 47 24.51 12.73 9.37
CA ALA A 47 24.37 14.15 9.62
C ALA A 47 22.95 14.48 10.18
N PRO A 48 22.82 15.07 11.39
CA PRO A 48 21.52 15.29 12.03
C PRO A 48 20.53 16.14 11.20
N ASN A 49 21.03 17.12 10.45
CA ASN A 49 20.24 17.98 9.57
C ASN A 49 19.67 17.21 8.36
N LYS A 50 20.45 16.29 7.80
CA LYS A 50 20.01 15.45 6.68
C LYS A 50 19.02 14.40 7.15
N MET A 51 19.26 13.77 8.30
CA MET A 51 18.30 12.84 8.91
C MET A 51 16.95 13.52 9.20
N ALA A 52 16.96 14.76 9.72
CA ALA A 52 15.73 15.53 9.91
C ALA A 52 14.99 15.83 8.58
N ALA A 53 15.74 16.15 7.51
CA ALA A 53 15.16 16.35 6.19
C ALA A 53 14.57 15.05 5.61
N THR A 54 15.28 13.92 5.75
CA THR A 54 14.83 12.59 5.36
C THR A 54 13.54 12.21 6.08
N LEU A 55 13.47 12.38 7.41
CA LEU A 55 12.28 12.08 8.19
C LEU A 55 11.08 12.97 7.82
N ASN A 56 11.32 14.23 7.45
CA ASN A 56 10.26 15.11 6.94
C ASN A 56 9.70 14.61 5.60
N ILE A 57 10.56 14.19 4.67
CA ILE A 57 10.15 13.63 3.37
C ILE A 57 9.33 12.35 3.59
N VAL A 58 9.83 11.44 4.42
CA VAL A 58 9.14 10.19 4.77
C VAL A 58 7.79 10.47 5.44
N GLY A 59 7.73 11.45 6.34
CA GLY A 59 6.49 11.86 7.00
C GLY A 59 5.45 12.42 6.02
N MET A 60 5.87 13.14 4.97
CA MET A 60 4.96 13.61 3.92
C MET A 60 4.45 12.46 3.05
N ALA A 61 5.33 11.54 2.65
CA ALA A 61 4.97 10.39 1.84
C ALA A 61 4.00 9.44 2.60
N LEU A 62 4.26 9.16 3.87
CA LEU A 62 3.37 8.36 4.72
C LEU A 62 1.96 8.96 4.81
N LYS A 63 1.83 10.28 4.91
CA LYS A 63 0.52 10.95 4.92
C LYS A 63 -0.24 10.74 3.60
N GLY A 64 0.46 10.77 2.46
CA GLY A 64 -0.12 10.49 1.16
C GLY A 64 -0.65 9.06 1.06
N ILE A 65 0.20 8.08 1.40
CA ILE A 65 -0.14 6.65 1.40
C ILE A 65 -1.35 6.38 2.31
N ILE A 66 -1.34 6.91 3.53
CA ILE A 66 -2.46 6.74 4.48
C ILE A 66 -3.76 7.33 3.91
N SER A 67 -3.72 8.51 3.28
CA SER A 67 -4.90 9.13 2.68
C SER A 67 -5.48 8.26 1.57
N GLU A 68 -4.64 7.78 0.65
CA GLU A 68 -5.06 6.94 -0.46
C GLU A 68 -5.67 5.62 0.02
N HIS A 69 -5.04 4.96 1.00
CA HIS A 69 -5.58 3.72 1.57
C HIS A 69 -6.88 3.94 2.36
N GLN A 70 -7.03 5.06 3.07
CA GLN A 70 -8.29 5.40 3.74
C GLN A 70 -9.43 5.62 2.74
N ASP A 71 -9.17 6.27 1.61
CA ASP A 71 -10.17 6.49 0.57
C ASP A 71 -10.55 5.18 -0.14
N ASN A 72 -9.57 4.31 -0.39
CA ASN A 72 -9.82 2.96 -0.90
C ASN A 72 -10.70 2.13 0.06
N ILE A 73 -10.47 2.20 1.37
CA ILE A 73 -11.30 1.54 2.39
C ILE A 73 -12.73 2.12 2.40
N LYS A 74 -12.90 3.43 2.27
CA LYS A 74 -14.23 4.07 2.19
C LYS A 74 -15.01 3.58 0.97
N MET A 75 -14.40 3.61 -0.23
CA MET A 75 -15.05 3.12 -1.46
C MET A 75 -15.45 1.64 -1.33
N MET A 76 -14.60 0.81 -0.72
CA MET A 76 -14.93 -0.59 -0.46
C MET A 76 -16.12 -0.78 0.51
N ASN A 77 -16.27 0.10 1.51
CA ASN A 77 -17.36 0.05 2.47
C ASN A 77 -18.69 0.57 1.91
N GLU A 78 -18.65 1.53 0.98
CA GLU A 78 -19.83 2.03 0.27
C GLU A 78 -20.42 0.93 -0.63
N HIS A 79 -19.58 0.20 -1.37
CA HIS A 79 -20.03 -0.94 -2.17
C HIS A 79 -20.57 -2.13 -1.36
N LYS A 80 -20.26 -2.23 -0.06
CA LYS A 80 -20.89 -3.25 0.83
C LYS A 80 -22.32 -2.92 1.25
N LYS A 81 -22.78 -1.67 1.10
CA LYS A 81 -24.16 -1.26 1.44
C LYS A 81 -25.13 -1.38 0.27
N GLU A 82 -24.63 -1.56 -0.95
CA GLU A 82 -25.44 -1.63 -2.18
C GLU A 82 -25.79 -3.07 -2.62
N PHE A 83 -25.37 -4.09 -1.86
CA PHE A 83 -25.70 -5.51 -2.07
C PHE A 83 -26.32 -6.12 -0.82
#